data_AF-A0A382NPT3-F1
#
_entry.id   AF-A0A382NPT3-F1
#
_cell.length_a   1.000
_cell.length_b   1.000
_cell.length_c   1.000
_cell.angle_alpha   90.00
_cell.angle_beta   90.00
_cell.angle_gamma   90.00
#
_symmetry.space_group_name_H-M   'P 1'
#
loop_
_entity.id
_entity.type
_entity.pdbx_description
1 polymer ?
#
loop_
_entity_poly.entity_id
_entity_poly.type
_entity_poly.pdbx_seq_one_letter_code
_entity_poly.pdbx_strand_id
1 'polypeptide(L)'
;MQKKMLTKHFYIILQLIFGTILFCQHVPIALDHPIYVFIHQEIAKGKLDIKYISSTPLYRGTILDLLDELERKSSNQDKLIKRFRAEFSINKIHDSMEFPWEKQKLSSDFSSLTLFSIDVHEPHILTYKDSQNVFWADLEERITFEFSDEPYHIYRDRFAFSVFLDNTITVHTDFRMHRYAEVLPIPEQISYYKDQWVEYYPEVNWSIWYEDQSLIHYKGKHLDFELSKTPFTWGYSPNFSPIFSANTVP
;
A
#
# COMPACT_ATOMS: atom_id res chain seq x y z
N MET A 1 -28.46 29.81 -28.73
CA MET A 1 -29.02 28.71 -27.89
C MET A 1 -28.23 27.40 -27.99
N GLN A 2 -27.80 26.96 -29.18
CA GLN A 2 -27.06 25.71 -29.39
C GLN A 2 -25.77 25.56 -28.56
N LYS A 3 -24.97 26.62 -28.40
CA LYS A 3 -23.70 26.57 -27.65
C LYS A 3 -23.89 26.19 -26.17
N LYS A 4 -24.93 26.73 -25.51
CA LYS A 4 -25.30 26.38 -24.12
C LYS A 4 -25.81 24.93 -23.99
N MET A 5 -26.49 24.43 -25.02
CA MET A 5 -26.97 23.04 -25.05
C MET A 5 -25.79 22.07 -25.18
N LEU A 6 -24.82 22.37 -26.06
CA LEU A 6 -23.62 21.54 -26.25
C LEU A 6 -22.79 21.42 -24.96
N THR A 7 -22.61 22.54 -24.23
CA THR A 7 -21.90 22.54 -22.95
C THR A 7 -22.65 21.72 -21.89
N LYS A 8 -23.99 21.81 -21.83
CA LYS A 8 -24.81 20.97 -20.92
C LYS A 8 -24.70 19.48 -21.25
N HIS A 9 -24.74 19.10 -22.52
CA HIS A 9 -24.61 17.70 -22.92
C HIS A 9 -23.19 17.18 -22.67
N PHE A 10 -22.16 18.02 -22.87
CA PHE A 10 -20.79 17.70 -22.50
C PHE A 10 -20.64 17.44 -21.00
N TYR A 11 -21.21 18.28 -20.14
CA TYR A 11 -21.21 18.06 -18.68
C TYR A 11 -21.97 16.80 -18.26
N ILE A 12 -23.11 16.49 -18.89
CA ILE A 12 -23.88 15.28 -18.61
C ILE A 12 -23.13 14.02 -19.08
N ILE A 13 -22.48 14.07 -20.24
CA ILE A 13 -21.63 12.98 -20.74
C ILE A 13 -20.39 12.81 -19.85
N LEU A 14 -19.78 13.91 -19.39
CA LEU A 14 -18.69 13.88 -18.42
C LEU A 14 -19.14 13.22 -17.11
N GLN A 15 -20.28 13.65 -16.54
CA GLN A 15 -20.86 13.01 -15.36
C GLN A 15 -21.23 11.54 -15.56
N LEU A 16 -21.62 11.12 -16.77
CA LEU A 16 -21.91 9.73 -17.09
C LEU A 16 -20.64 8.88 -17.28
N ILE A 17 -19.52 9.49 -17.72
CA ILE A 17 -18.21 8.82 -17.84
C ILE A 17 -17.53 8.69 -16.46
N PHE A 18 -17.70 9.68 -15.58
CA PHE A 18 -17.22 9.67 -14.19
C PHE A 18 -18.21 9.05 -13.18
N GLY A 19 -19.39 8.60 -13.65
CA GLY A 19 -20.54 8.25 -12.81
C GLY A 19 -20.58 6.84 -12.23
N THR A 20 -19.58 5.98 -12.50
CA THR A 20 -19.46 4.69 -11.80
C THR A 20 -18.19 4.70 -10.98
N ILE A 21 -18.36 4.98 -9.69
CA ILE A 21 -17.30 5.03 -8.67
C ILE A 21 -16.75 3.61 -8.50
N LEU A 22 -15.65 3.32 -9.19
CA LEU A 22 -14.68 2.31 -8.78
C LEU A 22 -13.47 3.12 -8.32
N PHE A 23 -13.19 3.09 -7.02
CA PHE A 23 -11.99 3.74 -6.50
C PHE A 23 -10.77 3.10 -7.18
N CYS A 24 -10.04 3.88 -7.99
CA CYS A 24 -8.74 3.45 -8.48
C CYS A 24 -7.76 3.58 -7.30
N GLN A 25 -7.68 2.53 -6.48
CA GLN A 25 -6.70 2.43 -5.41
C GLN A 25 -5.52 1.61 -5.92
N HIS A 26 -4.76 2.19 -6.86
CA HIS A 26 -3.61 1.53 -7.47
C HIS A 26 -2.36 1.67 -6.59
N VAL A 27 -2.47 1.24 -5.34
CA VAL A 27 -1.37 1.20 -4.36
C VAL A 27 -0.93 -0.25 -4.20
N PRO A 28 0.37 -0.57 -4.37
CA PRO A 28 0.87 -1.94 -4.26
C PRO A 28 0.80 -2.39 -2.81
N ILE A 29 0.44 -3.66 -2.59
CA ILE A 29 0.47 -4.27 -1.26
C ILE A 29 1.83 -4.93 -1.04
N ALA A 30 2.48 -4.59 0.07
CA ALA A 30 3.77 -5.15 0.48
C ALA A 30 3.77 -6.69 0.45
N LEU A 31 4.80 -7.29 -0.15
CA LEU A 31 4.84 -8.74 -0.46
C LEU A 31 4.79 -9.66 0.77
N ASP A 32 5.15 -9.14 1.94
CA ASP A 32 5.08 -9.83 3.23
C ASP A 32 3.70 -9.71 3.91
N HIS A 33 2.74 -9.00 3.31
CA HIS A 33 1.43 -8.80 3.88
C HIS A 33 0.63 -10.12 4.00
N PRO A 34 -0.04 -10.40 5.13
CA PRO A 34 -0.76 -11.66 5.36
C PRO A 34 -1.92 -11.92 4.39
N ILE A 35 -2.41 -10.90 3.68
CA ILE A 35 -3.44 -11.05 2.65
C ILE A 35 -3.04 -12.04 1.55
N TYR A 36 -1.75 -12.10 1.19
CA TYR A 36 -1.28 -13.04 0.18
C TYR A 36 -1.54 -14.47 0.61
N VAL A 37 -1.17 -14.82 1.85
CA VAL A 37 -1.44 -16.16 2.43
C VAL A 37 -2.93 -16.48 2.36
N PHE A 38 -3.79 -15.54 2.72
CA PHE A 38 -5.24 -15.71 2.64
C PHE A 38 -5.72 -15.97 1.20
N ILE A 39 -5.28 -15.16 0.23
CA ILE A 39 -5.63 -15.33 -1.19
C ILE A 39 -5.16 -16.68 -1.73
N HIS A 40 -3.91 -17.07 -1.42
CA HIS A 40 -3.37 -18.38 -1.81
C HIS A 40 -4.24 -19.53 -1.27
N GLN A 41 -4.70 -19.45 -0.02
CA GLN A 41 -5.60 -20.45 0.56
C GLN A 41 -6.96 -20.49 -0.14
N GLU A 42 -7.56 -19.34 -0.47
CA GLU A 42 -8.85 -19.30 -1.16
C GLU A 42 -8.74 -19.78 -2.63
N ILE A 43 -7.60 -19.57 -3.29
CA ILE A 43 -7.29 -20.18 -4.60
C ILE A 43 -7.15 -21.69 -4.48
N ALA A 44 -6.42 -22.20 -3.47
CA ALA A 44 -6.27 -23.64 -3.24
C ALA A 44 -7.62 -24.33 -2.96
N LYS A 45 -8.57 -23.61 -2.35
CA LYS A 45 -9.97 -24.05 -2.16
C LYS A 45 -10.82 -23.95 -3.43
N GLY A 46 -10.28 -23.47 -4.55
CA GLY A 46 -10.99 -23.28 -5.82
C GLY A 46 -12.00 -22.13 -5.82
N LYS A 47 -11.91 -21.20 -4.86
CA LYS A 47 -12.86 -20.08 -4.76
C LYS A 47 -12.43 -18.85 -5.54
N LEU A 48 -11.13 -18.67 -5.74
CA LEU A 48 -10.53 -17.62 -6.58
C LEU A 48 -9.74 -18.25 -7.73
N ASP A 49 -9.54 -17.48 -8.79
CA ASP A 49 -8.76 -17.88 -9.97
C ASP A 49 -7.26 -17.89 -9.67
N ILE A 50 -6.54 -18.87 -10.21
CA ILE A 50 -5.09 -19.02 -10.07
C ILE A 50 -4.30 -17.84 -10.69
N LYS A 51 -4.90 -17.07 -11.61
CA LYS A 51 -4.23 -15.90 -12.20
C LYS A 51 -3.74 -14.88 -11.16
N TYR A 52 -4.40 -14.78 -10.00
CA TYR A 52 -4.08 -13.79 -8.96
C TYR A 52 -2.81 -14.12 -8.16
N ILE A 53 -2.19 -15.28 -8.38
CA ILE A 53 -0.88 -15.62 -7.79
C ILE A 53 0.26 -15.61 -8.83
N SER A 54 -0.03 -15.19 -10.06
CA SER A 54 0.95 -15.19 -11.13
C SER A 54 1.77 -13.89 -11.20
N SER A 55 1.28 -12.79 -10.63
CA SER A 55 1.95 -11.49 -10.66
C SER A 55 1.78 -10.78 -9.32
N THR A 56 2.89 -10.37 -8.70
CA THR A 56 2.90 -9.55 -7.48
C THR A 56 3.73 -8.29 -7.69
N PRO A 57 3.44 -7.19 -6.97
CA PRO A 57 2.42 -7.05 -5.95
C PRO A 57 1.00 -7.01 -6.53
N LEU A 58 0.04 -7.43 -5.70
CA LEU A 58 -1.36 -7.10 -5.92
C LEU A 58 -1.61 -5.66 -5.47
N TYR A 59 -2.52 -4.97 -6.15
CA TYR A 59 -2.90 -3.61 -5.83
C TYR A 59 -4.14 -3.59 -4.94
N ARG A 60 -4.24 -2.57 -4.07
CA ARG A 60 -5.35 -2.41 -3.12
C ARG A 60 -6.73 -2.56 -3.77
N GLY A 61 -6.95 -1.93 -4.93
CA GLY A 61 -8.19 -2.08 -5.70
C GLY A 61 -8.48 -3.53 -6.10
N THR A 62 -7.47 -4.26 -6.58
CA THR A 62 -7.59 -5.68 -6.92
C THR A 62 -7.94 -6.53 -5.70
N ILE A 63 -7.34 -6.24 -4.54
CA ILE A 63 -7.66 -6.93 -3.29
C ILE A 63 -9.13 -6.71 -2.91
N LEU A 64 -9.62 -5.46 -2.98
CA LEU A 64 -11.01 -5.16 -2.68
C LEU A 64 -11.97 -5.93 -3.60
N ASP A 65 -11.69 -5.95 -4.91
CA ASP A 65 -12.48 -6.71 -5.88
C ASP A 65 -12.50 -8.23 -5.57
N LEU A 66 -11.37 -8.80 -5.14
CA LEU A 66 -11.26 -10.21 -4.73
C LEU A 66 -12.07 -10.50 -3.46
N LEU A 67 -12.03 -9.58 -2.49
CA LEU A 67 -12.79 -9.69 -1.25
C LEU A 67 -14.30 -9.60 -1.55
N ASP A 68 -14.72 -8.74 -2.48
CA ASP A 68 -16.10 -8.67 -2.99
C ASP A 68 -16.54 -9.99 -3.63
N GLU A 69 -15.69 -10.58 -4.49
CA GLU A 69 -15.97 -11.86 -5.12
C GLU A 69 -16.14 -13.00 -4.10
N LEU A 70 -15.24 -13.06 -3.10
CA LEU A 70 -15.26 -14.05 -2.04
C LEU A 70 -16.49 -13.94 -1.14
N GLU A 71 -16.87 -12.72 -0.76
CA GLU A 71 -18.07 -12.47 0.05
C GLU A 71 -19.33 -12.93 -0.68
N ARG A 72 -19.40 -12.73 -2.00
CA ARG A 72 -20.54 -13.19 -2.82
C ARG A 72 -20.63 -14.71 -2.94
N LYS A 73 -19.50 -15.42 -2.84
CA LYS A 73 -19.42 -16.89 -2.93
C LYS A 73 -19.52 -17.59 -1.56
N SER A 74 -19.33 -16.88 -0.45
CA SER A 74 -19.37 -17.44 0.90
C SER A 74 -20.70 -17.10 1.59
N SER A 75 -21.48 -18.11 1.97
CA SER A 75 -22.69 -17.91 2.77
C SER A 75 -22.41 -17.53 4.23
N ASN A 76 -21.16 -17.68 4.68
CA ASN A 76 -20.70 -17.27 6.00
C ASN A 76 -19.81 -16.03 5.88
N GLN A 77 -20.19 -14.99 6.63
CA GLN A 77 -19.46 -13.74 6.81
C GLN A 77 -18.10 -14.03 7.45
N ASP A 78 -17.13 -14.39 6.62
CA ASP A 78 -15.77 -14.67 7.08
C ASP A 78 -15.23 -13.41 7.74
N LYS A 79 -14.92 -13.52 9.04
CA LYS A 79 -14.39 -12.41 9.83
C LYS A 79 -13.10 -11.88 9.21
N LEU A 80 -12.34 -12.74 8.53
CA LEU A 80 -11.11 -12.36 7.82
C LEU A 80 -11.40 -11.48 6.61
N ILE A 81 -12.41 -11.81 5.78
CA ILE A 81 -12.81 -10.98 4.63
C ILE A 81 -13.18 -9.58 5.12
N LYS A 82 -13.99 -9.49 6.17
CA LYS A 82 -14.38 -8.20 6.75
C LYS A 82 -13.19 -7.42 7.31
N ARG A 83 -12.27 -8.10 8.00
CA ARG A 83 -11.06 -7.49 8.57
C ARG A 83 -10.15 -6.90 7.49
N PHE A 84 -9.84 -7.67 6.44
CA PHE A 84 -9.03 -7.19 5.32
C PHE A 84 -9.74 -6.09 4.53
N ARG A 85 -11.07 -6.21 4.34
CA ARG A 85 -11.84 -5.15 3.70
C ARG A 85 -11.73 -3.86 4.50
N ALA A 86 -11.89 -3.91 5.82
CA ALA A 86 -11.80 -2.72 6.67
C ALA A 86 -10.40 -2.07 6.60
N GLU A 87 -9.35 -2.88 6.60
CA GLU A 87 -7.95 -2.44 6.46
C GLU A 87 -7.71 -1.68 5.15
N PHE A 88 -8.16 -2.23 4.03
CA PHE A 88 -7.95 -1.60 2.70
C PHE A 88 -9.00 -0.54 2.34
N SER A 89 -10.06 -0.39 3.14
CA SER A 89 -11.13 0.58 2.85
C SER A 89 -10.75 1.99 3.27
N ILE A 90 -10.40 2.81 2.29
CA ILE A 90 -10.16 4.25 2.45
C ILE A 90 -11.46 5.04 2.71
N ASN A 91 -12.62 4.40 2.53
CA ASN A 91 -13.94 5.04 2.53
C ASN A 91 -14.34 5.71 3.85
N LYS A 92 -13.67 5.41 4.97
CA LYS A 92 -13.94 6.02 6.28
C LYS A 92 -13.10 7.25 6.60
N ILE A 93 -12.19 7.68 5.72
CA ILE A 93 -11.64 9.05 5.82
C ILE A 93 -12.84 10.02 5.70
N HIS A 94 -13.03 10.89 6.69
CA HIS A 94 -14.11 11.89 6.65
C HIS A 94 -13.80 12.99 5.62
N ASP A 95 -14.85 13.65 5.14
CA ASP A 95 -14.75 14.76 4.18
C ASP A 95 -14.18 16.01 4.88
N SER A 96 -12.89 15.97 5.19
CA SER A 96 -12.12 17.04 5.82
C SER A 96 -10.65 16.63 5.95
N MET A 97 -9.80 17.57 6.37
CA MET A 97 -8.45 17.26 6.83
C MET A 97 -8.52 16.71 8.25
N GLU A 98 -7.88 15.58 8.53
CA GLU A 98 -7.82 15.01 9.88
C GLU A 98 -6.37 14.79 10.33
N PHE A 99 -6.17 14.86 11.65
CA PHE A 99 -4.89 14.59 12.30
C PHE A 99 -5.03 13.60 13.46
N PRO A 100 -4.03 12.75 13.74
CA PRO A 100 -4.09 11.74 14.80
C PRO A 100 -4.00 12.36 16.20
N TRP A 101 -3.50 13.59 16.35
CA TRP A 101 -3.36 14.26 17.66
C TRP A 101 -4.64 14.99 18.13
N GLU A 102 -5.76 14.78 17.46
CA GLU A 102 -7.05 15.23 17.98
C GLU A 102 -7.38 14.44 19.26
N LYS A 103 -7.60 15.14 20.38
CA LYS A 103 -7.71 14.55 21.72
C LYS A 103 -8.69 13.37 21.85
N GLN A 104 -9.75 13.34 21.03
CA GLN A 104 -10.73 12.25 21.04
C GLN A 104 -10.24 10.98 20.32
N LYS A 105 -9.40 11.13 19.27
CA LYS A 105 -8.81 10.04 18.48
C LYS A 105 -7.71 9.30 19.22
N LEU A 106 -6.83 10.04 19.93
CA LEU A 106 -5.73 9.43 20.69
C LEU A 106 -6.22 8.36 21.68
N SER A 107 -7.29 8.64 22.44
CA SER A 107 -7.81 7.68 23.41
C SER A 107 -8.42 6.42 22.78
N SER A 108 -9.10 6.55 21.63
CA SER A 108 -9.69 5.41 20.93
C SER A 108 -8.63 4.56 20.24
N ASP A 109 -7.63 5.21 19.63
CA ASP A 109 -6.59 4.53 18.84
C ASP A 109 -5.73 3.64 19.74
N PHE A 110 -5.30 4.13 20.92
CA PHE A 110 -4.57 3.31 21.89
C PHE A 110 -5.38 2.13 22.44
N SER A 111 -6.69 2.31 22.66
CA SER A 111 -7.56 1.21 23.13
C SER A 111 -7.73 0.12 22.07
N SER A 112 -7.68 0.48 20.79
CA SER A 112 -7.82 -0.44 19.66
C SER A 112 -6.59 -1.33 19.43
N LEU A 113 -5.40 -0.91 19.89
CA LEU A 113 -4.15 -1.68 19.76
C LEU A 113 -4.14 -3.00 20.55
N THR A 114 -5.04 -3.16 21.53
CA THR A 114 -5.12 -4.34 22.39
C THR A 114 -6.35 -5.22 22.13
N LEU A 115 -7.27 -4.79 21.27
CA LEU A 115 -8.51 -5.48 20.96
C LEU A 115 -8.52 -5.96 19.51
N PHE A 116 -8.75 -7.26 19.29
CA PHE A 116 -9.03 -7.77 17.95
C PHE A 116 -10.37 -7.21 17.48
N SER A 117 -10.34 -6.10 16.74
CA SER A 117 -11.51 -5.51 16.12
C SER A 117 -11.54 -5.85 14.62
N ILE A 118 -12.74 -6.18 14.13
CA ILE A 118 -13.00 -6.46 12.72
C ILE A 118 -13.02 -5.17 11.90
N ASP A 119 -13.22 -4.02 12.56
CA ASP A 119 -13.39 -2.70 11.97
C ASP A 119 -12.17 -1.80 12.28
N VAL A 120 -10.96 -2.35 12.10
CA VAL A 120 -9.72 -1.59 12.26
C VAL A 120 -9.27 -1.12 10.89
N HIS A 121 -9.27 0.20 10.72
CA HIS A 121 -8.74 0.86 9.54
C HIS A 121 -7.24 1.08 9.68
N GLU A 122 -6.53 1.15 8.55
CA GLU A 122 -5.14 1.61 8.53
C GLU A 122 -5.09 3.05 9.04
N PRO A 123 -4.42 3.33 10.18
CA PRO A 123 -4.30 4.68 10.68
C PRO A 123 -3.29 5.45 9.82
N HIS A 124 -3.62 6.70 9.49
CA HIS A 124 -2.71 7.60 8.80
C HIS A 124 -2.47 8.89 9.58
N ILE A 125 -1.26 9.45 9.50
CA ILE A 125 -0.89 10.69 10.22
C ILE A 125 -1.56 11.92 9.62
N LEU A 126 -1.85 11.89 8.34
CA LEU A 126 -2.61 12.91 7.67
C LEU A 126 -3.54 12.26 6.69
N THR A 127 -4.80 12.64 6.73
CA THR A 127 -5.79 12.26 5.73
C THR A 127 -6.52 13.50 5.23
N TYR A 128 -6.86 13.46 3.96
CA TYR A 128 -7.74 14.43 3.33
C TYR A 128 -8.62 13.72 2.33
N LYS A 129 -9.89 14.10 2.28
CA LYS A 129 -10.83 13.60 1.29
C LYS A 129 -11.83 14.68 0.91
N ASP A 130 -12.14 14.73 -0.37
CA ASP A 130 -13.28 15.44 -0.92
C ASP A 130 -14.10 14.50 -1.84
N SER A 131 -15.06 15.06 -2.59
CA SER A 131 -15.92 14.29 -3.50
C SER A 131 -15.20 13.51 -4.60
N GLN A 132 -13.97 13.89 -4.96
CA GLN A 132 -13.23 13.36 -6.11
C GLN A 132 -11.80 12.91 -5.77
N ASN A 133 -11.24 13.43 -4.69
CA ASN A 133 -9.84 13.29 -4.35
C ASN A 133 -9.67 12.68 -2.97
N VAL A 134 -8.64 11.87 -2.83
CA VAL A 134 -8.21 11.32 -1.54
C VAL A 134 -6.71 11.48 -1.41
N PHE A 135 -6.27 11.86 -0.23
CA PHE A 135 -4.86 11.95 0.12
C PHE A 135 -4.63 11.36 1.51
N TRP A 136 -3.51 10.67 1.67
CA TRP A 136 -3.00 10.31 2.98
C TRP A 136 -1.48 10.38 3.00
N ALA A 137 -0.91 10.64 4.17
CA ALA A 137 0.54 10.64 4.39
C ALA A 137 0.91 10.15 5.79
N ASP A 138 2.05 9.47 5.86
CA ASP A 138 2.61 8.82 7.03
C ASP A 138 4.10 9.09 7.17
N LEU A 139 4.52 9.14 8.43
CA LEU A 139 5.90 9.26 8.87
C LEU A 139 6.12 8.28 10.02
N GLU A 140 7.06 7.35 9.86
CA GLU A 140 7.42 6.36 10.87
C GLU A 140 8.93 6.41 11.11
N GLU A 141 9.36 6.42 12.36
CA GLU A 141 10.73 6.07 12.75
C GLU A 141 10.67 4.77 13.55
N ARG A 142 11.46 3.78 13.13
CA ARG A 142 11.61 2.50 13.83
C ARG A 142 13.05 2.34 14.27
N ILE A 143 13.23 2.00 15.54
CA ILE A 143 14.53 1.69 16.12
C ILE A 143 14.53 0.22 16.49
N THR A 144 15.50 -0.52 15.97
CA THR A 144 15.71 -1.93 16.27
C THR A 144 17.02 -2.07 17.04
N PHE A 145 16.94 -2.73 18.20
CA PHE A 145 18.09 -3.10 19.02
C PHE A 145 18.27 -4.60 18.96
N GLU A 146 19.43 -5.05 18.50
CA GLU A 146 19.80 -6.46 18.53
C GLU A 146 20.82 -6.68 19.64
N PHE A 147 20.48 -7.53 20.61
CA PHE A 147 21.35 -7.88 21.72
C PHE A 147 21.98 -9.24 21.45
N SER A 148 22.90 -9.28 20.49
CA SER A 148 23.71 -10.46 20.15
C SER A 148 25.14 -10.32 20.69
N ASP A 149 26.03 -11.27 20.37
CA ASP A 149 27.46 -11.19 20.72
C ASP A 149 28.11 -9.91 20.15
N GLU A 150 27.60 -9.41 19.02
CA GLU A 150 27.88 -8.09 18.46
C GLU A 150 26.57 -7.27 18.49
N PRO A 151 26.35 -6.43 19.52
CA PRO A 151 25.14 -5.67 19.64
C PRO A 151 25.14 -4.55 18.61
N TYR A 152 24.06 -4.43 17.85
CA TYR A 152 23.91 -3.35 16.90
C TYR A 152 22.54 -2.70 17.03
N HIS A 153 22.44 -1.50 16.49
CA HIS A 153 21.18 -0.77 16.41
C HIS A 153 20.98 -0.20 15.01
N ILE A 154 19.73 -0.28 14.55
CA ILE A 154 19.33 0.17 13.22
C ILE A 154 18.17 1.12 13.38
N TYR A 155 18.27 2.25 12.69
CA TYR A 155 17.17 3.16 12.51
C TYR A 155 16.57 2.96 11.13
N ARG A 156 15.25 3.03 11.05
CA ARG A 156 14.51 3.01 9.80
C ARG A 156 13.50 4.14 9.82
N ASP A 157 13.72 5.11 8.94
CA ASP A 157 12.80 6.21 8.72
C ASP A 157 11.97 5.90 7.48
N ARG A 158 10.65 6.03 7.59
CA ARG A 158 9.71 5.79 6.50
C ARG A 158 8.86 7.02 6.29
N PHE A 159 8.78 7.47 5.05
CA PHE A 159 7.85 8.49 4.59
C PHE A 159 7.00 7.91 3.48
N ALA A 160 5.69 7.89 3.67
CA ALA A 160 4.76 7.35 2.69
C ALA A 160 3.63 8.34 2.43
N PHE A 161 3.18 8.45 1.18
CA PHE A 161 1.94 9.14 0.87
C PHE A 161 1.25 8.52 -0.34
N SER A 162 -0.06 8.75 -0.43
CA SER A 162 -0.80 8.53 -1.67
C SER A 162 -1.73 9.67 -1.98
N VAL A 163 -1.85 9.97 -3.27
CA VAL A 163 -2.82 10.91 -3.83
C VAL A 163 -3.65 10.14 -4.86
N PHE A 164 -4.96 10.24 -4.75
CA PHE A 164 -5.93 9.72 -5.70
C PHE A 164 -6.71 10.90 -6.26
N LEU A 165 -6.64 11.14 -7.57
CA LEU A 165 -7.32 12.26 -8.23
C LEU A 165 -8.36 11.75 -9.21
N ASP A 166 -9.58 12.25 -9.08
CA ASP A 166 -10.71 11.98 -9.98
C ASP A 166 -10.93 10.48 -10.29
N ASN A 167 -10.55 9.59 -9.37
CA ASN A 167 -10.52 8.12 -9.58
C ASN A 167 -9.74 7.65 -10.82
N THR A 168 -8.91 8.49 -11.42
CA THR A 168 -8.16 8.19 -12.66
C THR A 168 -6.66 8.23 -12.44
N ILE A 169 -6.17 9.10 -11.57
CA ILE A 169 -4.74 9.20 -11.28
C ILE A 169 -4.47 8.69 -9.88
N THR A 170 -3.48 7.82 -9.75
CA THR A 170 -2.90 7.44 -8.46
C THR A 170 -1.43 7.86 -8.47
N VAL A 171 -1.01 8.60 -7.46
CA VAL A 171 0.40 8.83 -7.16
C VAL A 171 0.66 8.22 -5.79
N HIS A 172 1.66 7.37 -5.68
CA HIS A 172 2.02 6.74 -4.42
C HIS A 172 3.53 6.74 -4.25
N THR A 173 3.98 6.94 -3.01
CA THR A 173 5.36 6.70 -2.59
C THR A 173 5.36 6.04 -1.21
N ASP A 174 6.28 5.12 -1.01
CA ASP A 174 6.73 4.58 0.28
C ASP A 174 8.25 4.58 0.22
N PHE A 175 8.86 5.59 0.83
CA PHE A 175 10.30 5.76 0.88
C PHE A 175 10.81 5.38 2.26
N ARG A 176 11.88 4.59 2.30
CA ARG A 176 12.52 4.13 3.52
C ARG A 176 14.01 4.40 3.46
N MET A 177 14.52 5.00 4.52
CA MET A 177 15.94 5.17 4.76
C MET A 177 16.33 4.28 5.93
N HIS A 178 17.34 3.44 5.71
CA HIS A 178 17.91 2.61 6.75
C HIS A 178 19.25 3.21 7.16
N ARG A 179 19.46 3.35 8.47
CA ARG A 179 20.70 3.85 9.05
C ARG A 179 21.25 2.79 9.99
N TYR A 180 22.39 2.21 9.62
CA TYR A 180 23.17 1.33 10.48
C TYR A 180 24.27 2.16 11.13
N ALA A 181 24.23 2.25 12.46
CA ALA A 181 25.06 3.18 13.23
C ALA A 181 26.43 2.60 13.60
N GLU A 182 27.02 1.82 12.71
CA GLU A 182 28.35 1.21 12.87
C GLU A 182 29.07 1.10 11.52
N VAL A 183 30.33 0.63 11.58
CA VAL A 183 31.18 0.45 10.41
C VAL A 183 30.82 -0.86 9.71
N LEU A 184 30.92 -0.86 8.39
CA LEU A 184 30.76 -2.06 7.55
C LEU A 184 31.64 -3.24 8.04
N PRO A 185 31.21 -4.51 7.82
CA PRO A 185 30.04 -4.91 7.01
C PRO A 185 28.71 -4.83 7.77
N ILE A 186 27.63 -4.57 7.05
CA ILE A 186 26.27 -4.72 7.60
C ILE A 186 26.05 -6.21 7.93
N PRO A 187 25.63 -6.55 9.17
CA PRO A 187 25.36 -7.93 9.56
C PRO A 187 24.41 -8.66 8.62
N GLU A 188 24.74 -9.90 8.21
CA GLU A 188 23.91 -10.72 7.31
C GLU A 188 22.51 -11.00 7.88
N GLN A 189 22.33 -10.90 9.20
CA GLN A 189 21.06 -11.05 9.90
C GLN A 189 20.04 -9.96 9.52
N ILE A 190 20.50 -8.87 8.91
CA ILE A 190 19.66 -7.75 8.46
C ILE A 190 19.06 -8.12 7.11
N SER A 191 17.99 -8.92 7.13
CA SER A 191 17.36 -9.51 5.94
C SER A 191 16.84 -8.51 4.91
N TYR A 192 16.58 -7.26 5.31
CA TYR A 192 16.14 -6.17 4.42
C TYR A 192 17.30 -5.45 3.72
N TYR A 193 18.56 -5.75 4.03
CA TYR A 193 19.71 -5.15 3.38
C TYR A 193 19.85 -5.56 1.90
N LYS A 194 19.34 -6.74 1.49
CA LYS A 194 19.20 -7.23 0.08
C LYS A 194 20.36 -6.83 -0.87
N ASP A 195 21.59 -6.79 -0.38
CA ASP A 195 22.79 -6.34 -1.10
C ASP A 195 22.63 -4.97 -1.80
N GLN A 196 21.87 -4.06 -1.20
CA GLN A 196 21.66 -2.72 -1.72
C GLN A 196 22.94 -1.88 -1.67
N TRP A 197 23.02 -0.86 -2.52
CA TRP A 197 24.10 0.12 -2.46
C TRP A 197 24.09 0.86 -1.12
N VAL A 198 25.23 0.85 -0.44
CA VAL A 198 25.43 1.51 0.85
C VAL A 198 26.38 2.68 0.68
N GLU A 199 26.02 3.80 1.28
CA GLU A 199 26.92 4.93 1.44
C GLU A 199 27.31 5.06 2.90
N TYR A 200 28.63 5.14 3.17
CA TYR A 200 29.16 5.36 4.50
C TYR A 200 29.44 6.85 4.72
N TYR A 201 28.84 7.40 5.77
CA TYR A 201 28.95 8.79 6.18
C TYR A 201 29.83 8.89 7.44
N PRO A 202 31.12 9.20 7.31
CA PRO A 202 32.07 9.21 8.43
C PRO A 202 31.77 10.29 9.48
N GLU A 203 31.07 11.36 9.11
CA GLU A 203 30.73 12.47 10.00
C GLU A 203 29.74 12.05 11.11
N VAL A 204 28.89 11.07 10.81
CA VAL A 204 27.87 10.53 11.72
C VAL A 204 28.11 9.05 12.05
N ASN A 205 29.16 8.45 11.49
CA ASN A 205 29.47 7.02 11.57
C ASN A 205 28.29 6.12 11.17
N TRP A 206 27.60 6.48 10.08
CA TRP A 206 26.42 5.74 9.61
C TRP A 206 26.65 5.13 8.24
N SER A 207 26.22 3.90 8.09
CA SER A 207 26.04 3.25 6.79
C SER A 207 24.56 3.36 6.40
N ILE A 208 24.26 3.99 5.27
CA ILE A 208 22.89 4.31 4.86
C ILE A 208 22.57 3.63 3.53
N TRP A 209 21.36 3.07 3.44
CA TRP A 209 20.78 2.59 2.19
C TRP A 209 19.28 2.93 2.12
N TYR A 210 18.72 2.83 0.92
CA TYR A 210 17.37 3.31 0.62
C TYR A 210 16.52 2.23 -0.04
N GLU A 211 15.31 2.06 0.47
CA GLU A 211 14.27 1.25 -0.16
C GLU A 211 13.10 2.17 -0.53
N ASP A 212 12.77 2.25 -1.81
CA ASP A 212 11.66 3.08 -2.28
C ASP A 212 10.71 2.29 -3.18
N GLN A 213 9.42 2.50 -2.96
CA GLN A 213 8.33 2.01 -3.79
C GLN A 213 7.50 3.21 -4.22
N SER A 214 7.58 3.56 -5.49
CA SER A 214 6.90 4.76 -6.00
C SER A 214 6.20 4.45 -7.31
N LEU A 215 5.01 5.02 -7.51
CA LEU A 215 4.33 4.92 -8.79
C LEU A 215 3.47 6.14 -9.11
N ILE A 216 3.29 6.33 -10.41
CA ILE A 216 2.26 7.18 -11.00
C ILE A 216 1.48 6.28 -11.95
N HIS A 217 0.18 6.12 -11.66
CA HIS A 217 -0.74 5.34 -12.46
C HIS A 217 -1.87 6.22 -12.99
N TYR A 218 -2.20 6.04 -14.27
CA TYR A 218 -3.36 6.62 -14.93
C TYR A 218 -4.27 5.49 -15.43
N LYS A 219 -5.51 5.49 -14.95
CA LYS A 219 -6.59 4.62 -15.39
C LYS A 219 -7.42 5.31 -16.46
N GLY A 220 -7.30 4.85 -17.70
CA GLY A 220 -8.10 5.36 -18.81
C GLY A 220 -9.28 4.45 -19.12
N LYS A 221 -10.20 4.93 -19.96
CA LYS A 221 -11.32 4.09 -20.44
C LYS A 221 -10.86 2.92 -21.34
N HIS A 222 -9.75 3.12 -22.04
CA HIS A 222 -9.27 2.20 -23.08
C HIS A 222 -7.82 1.76 -22.88
N LEU A 223 -7.08 2.45 -22.02
CA LEU A 223 -5.68 2.20 -21.76
C LEU A 223 -5.35 2.64 -20.34
N ASP A 224 -4.63 1.79 -19.64
CA ASP A 224 -4.02 2.09 -18.36
C ASP A 224 -2.51 2.28 -18.55
N PHE A 225 -1.93 3.23 -17.84
CA PHE A 225 -0.50 3.54 -17.90
C PHE A 225 0.06 3.62 -16.48
N GLU A 226 1.17 2.92 -16.23
CA GLU A 226 1.90 3.02 -14.98
C GLU A 226 3.37 3.35 -15.27
N LEU A 227 3.90 4.33 -14.54
CA LEU A 227 5.33 4.53 -14.35
C LEU A 227 5.64 4.23 -12.88
N SER A 228 6.39 3.16 -12.62
CA SER A 228 6.68 2.72 -11.26
C SER A 228 8.13 2.30 -11.06
N LYS A 229 8.56 2.45 -9.81
CA LYS A 229 9.72 1.81 -9.22
C LYS A 229 9.19 0.98 -8.06
N THR A 230 8.60 -0.18 -8.39
CA THR A 230 8.00 -1.11 -7.44
C THR A 230 8.55 -2.50 -7.73
N PRO A 231 8.99 -3.26 -6.72
CA PRO A 231 9.47 -4.63 -6.94
C PRO A 231 8.37 -5.48 -7.58
N PHE A 232 8.70 -6.21 -8.64
CA PHE A 232 7.74 -7.02 -9.38
C PHE A 232 8.20 -8.48 -9.44
N THR A 233 7.29 -9.40 -9.14
CA THR A 233 7.53 -10.83 -9.35
C THR A 233 6.55 -11.40 -10.35
N TRP A 234 7.07 -12.12 -11.36
CA TRP A 234 6.26 -12.88 -12.32
C TRP A 234 6.42 -14.38 -12.13
N GLY A 235 5.40 -15.05 -11.63
CA GLY A 235 5.38 -16.49 -11.40
C GLY A 235 4.72 -16.83 -10.07
N TYR A 236 4.70 -18.12 -9.74
CA TYR A 236 3.97 -18.64 -8.57
C TYR A 236 4.74 -18.55 -7.24
N SER A 237 6.00 -18.16 -7.28
CA SER A 237 6.80 -17.95 -6.07
C SER A 237 6.79 -16.45 -5.74
N PRO A 238 6.56 -16.09 -4.47
CA PRO A 238 6.28 -14.70 -4.07
C PRO A 238 7.47 -13.76 -4.28
N ASN A 239 8.69 -14.26 -4.05
CA ASN A 239 9.91 -13.44 -4.08
C ASN A 239 10.90 -13.90 -5.16
N PHE A 240 10.86 -15.16 -5.56
CA PHE A 240 11.85 -15.75 -6.46
C PHE A 240 11.20 -16.17 -7.75
N SER A 241 11.61 -15.58 -8.86
CA SER A 241 11.18 -16.01 -10.18
C SER A 241 12.37 -15.99 -11.15
N PRO A 242 12.41 -16.94 -12.09
CA PRO A 242 13.44 -16.95 -13.12
C PRO A 242 13.26 -15.86 -14.20
N ILE A 243 12.15 -15.12 -14.19
CA ILE A 243 11.85 -14.10 -15.22
C ILE A 243 11.96 -12.68 -14.63
N PHE A 244 11.11 -12.36 -13.65
CA PHE A 244 11.16 -11.10 -12.90
C PHE A 244 11.00 -11.43 -11.43
N SER A 245 11.93 -11.01 -10.59
CA SER A 245 11.98 -11.32 -9.16
C SER A 245 12.04 -10.04 -8.35
N ALA A 246 11.16 -9.93 -7.34
CA ALA A 246 11.19 -8.84 -6.37
C ALA A 246 12.32 -8.96 -5.32
N ASN A 247 13.21 -9.94 -5.46
CA ASN A 247 14.38 -10.09 -4.59
C ASN A 247 15.57 -9.20 -5.01
N THR A 248 15.41 -8.40 -6.06
CA THR A 248 16.38 -7.38 -6.48
C THR A 248 15.77 -5.99 -6.36
N VAL A 249 16.63 -4.97 -6.26
CA VAL A 249 16.18 -3.56 -6.28
C VAL A 249 15.54 -3.25 -7.64
N PRO A 250 14.32 -2.68 -7.69
CA PRO A 250 13.63 -2.28 -8.91
C PRO A 250 14.23 -1.04 -9.59
#